data_AF-A0A1W4XM89-F1
#
_entry.id   AF-A0A1W4XM89-F1
#
_cell.length_a   1.000
_cell.length_b   1.000
_cell.length_c   1.000
_cell.angle_alpha   90.00
_cell.angle_beta   90.00
_cell.angle_gamma   90.00
#
_symmetry.space_group_name_H-M   'P 1'
#
loop_
_entity.id
_entity.type
_entity.pdbx_description
1 polymer ?
#
loop_
_entity_poly.entity_id
_entity_poly.type
_entity_poly.pdbx_seq_one_letter_code
_entity_poly.pdbx_strand_id
1 'polypeptide(L)'
;MAKCMYYVIYRLPHLQFLDSTKVTNFERMQAQVKGRYTNIVRPKNSPASEQYVGSPILYALTPLPRNFRKPEEHQGAFGKLTYHYSGKQSEGNRFILNNDL
;
A
#
# COMPACT_ATOMS: atom_id res chain seq x y z
N MET A 1 -4.90 -2.39 -1.15
CA MET A 1 -3.84 -2.62 -2.16
C MET A 1 -3.47 -1.27 -2.75
N ALA A 2 -2.28 -0.75 -2.43
CA ALA A 2 -1.81 0.50 -3.03
C ALA A 2 -1.53 0.26 -4.51
N LYS A 3 -2.24 0.97 -5.37
CA LYS A 3 -2.07 0.90 -6.82
C LYS A 3 -0.76 1.57 -7.21
N CYS A 4 0.12 0.86 -7.91
CA CYS A 4 1.35 1.43 -8.45
C CYS A 4 1.06 2.24 -9.72
N MET A 5 0.47 3.42 -9.52
CA MET A 5 0.11 4.38 -10.58
C MET A 5 1.28 4.70 -11.52
N TYR A 6 2.46 4.96 -10.96
CA TYR A 6 3.66 5.28 -11.77
C TYR A 6 4.11 4.13 -12.67
N TYR A 7 3.96 2.88 -12.24
CA TYR A 7 4.25 1.72 -13.07
C TYR A 7 3.32 1.64 -14.28
N VAL A 8 2.02 1.90 -14.08
CA VAL A 8 1.01 1.87 -15.16
C VAL A 8 1.29 2.96 -16.18
N ILE A 9 1.55 4.19 -15.73
CA ILE A 9 1.88 5.33 -16.61
C ILE A 9 3.20 5.07 -17.36
N TYR A 10 4.19 4.46 -16.70
CA TYR A 10 5.47 4.09 -17.32
C TYR A 10 5.30 3.03 -18.42
N ARG A 11 4.42 2.04 -18.21
CA ARG A 11 4.12 0.99 -19.20
C ARG A 11 3.25 1.48 -20.36
N LEU A 12 2.43 2.52 -20.13
CA LEU A 12 1.46 3.06 -21.09
C LEU A 12 1.68 4.58 -21.25
N PRO A 13 2.68 5.03 -22.03
CA PRO A 13 3.06 6.44 -22.11
C PRO A 13 1.99 7.36 -22.72
N HIS A 14 1.12 6.81 -23.57
CA HIS A 14 0.02 7.55 -24.22
C HIS A 14 -1.28 7.55 -23.39
N LEU A 15 -1.25 7.08 -22.14
CA LEU A 15 -2.41 7.07 -21.27
C LEU A 15 -2.86 8.51 -20.95
N GLN A 16 -4.13 8.80 -21.23
CA GLN A 16 -4.72 10.12 -20.98
C GLN A 16 -5.41 10.21 -19.61
N PHE A 17 -6.01 9.11 -19.16
CA PHE A 17 -6.74 9.02 -17.89
C PHE A 17 -6.41 7.73 -17.15
N LEU A 18 -6.36 7.79 -15.82
CA LEU A 18 -6.18 6.65 -14.93
C LEU A 18 -7.13 6.83 -13.73
N ASP A 19 -7.95 5.83 -13.41
CA ASP A 19 -8.93 5.90 -12.31
C ASP A 19 -9.81 7.14 -12.32
N SER A 20 -10.32 7.49 -13.51
CA SER A 20 -11.17 8.68 -13.72
C SER A 20 -10.46 10.03 -13.48
N THR A 21 -9.15 10.04 -13.22
CA THR A 21 -8.33 11.27 -13.17
C THR A 21 -7.49 11.41 -14.43
N LYS A 22 -7.24 12.65 -14.86
CA LYS A 22 -6.41 12.94 -16.03
C LYS A 22 -4.93 12.81 -15.66
N VAL A 23 -4.16 12.10 -16.49
CA VAL A 23 -2.71 11.94 -16.28
C VAL A 23 -1.99 13.25 -16.58
N THR A 24 -1.35 13.79 -15.57
CA THR A 24 -0.59 15.05 -15.62
C THR A 24 0.83 14.84 -16.13
N ASN A 25 1.48 15.91 -16.59
CA ASN A 25 2.88 15.86 -17.05
C ASN A 25 3.85 15.58 -15.90
N PHE A 26 3.54 16.05 -14.69
CA PHE A 26 4.33 15.76 -13.49
C PHE A 26 4.34 14.27 -13.18
N GLU A 27 3.17 13.60 -13.26
CA GLU A 27 3.08 12.16 -13.05
C GLU A 27 3.83 11.38 -14.14
N ARG A 28 3.85 11.86 -15.39
CA ARG A 28 4.67 11.27 -16.46
C ARG A 28 6.16 11.36 -16.14
N MET A 29 6.65 12.50 -15.65
CA MET A 29 8.04 12.63 -15.22
C MET A 29 8.36 11.68 -14.06
N GLN A 30 7.51 11.65 -13.04
CA GLN A 30 7.70 10.73 -11.90
C GLN A 30 7.65 9.27 -12.34
N ALA A 31 6.78 8.92 -13.28
CA ALA A 31 6.69 7.60 -13.87
C ALA A 31 7.96 7.22 -14.65
N GLN A 32 8.61 8.15 -15.36
CA GLN A 32 9.90 7.85 -15.99
C GLN A 32 11.00 7.54 -14.97
N VAL A 33 11.07 8.28 -13.87
CA VAL A 33 12.11 8.10 -12.85
C VAL A 33 11.86 6.86 -11.99
N LYS A 34 10.62 6.66 -11.53
CA LYS A 34 10.25 5.66 -10.51
C LYS A 34 9.48 4.47 -11.06
N GLY A 35 8.86 4.60 -12.23
CA GLY A 35 7.93 3.61 -12.78
C GLY A 35 8.54 2.23 -12.93
N ARG A 36 9.80 2.13 -13.37
CA ARG A 36 10.53 0.85 -13.50
C ARG A 36 10.61 0.06 -12.19
N TYR A 37 10.74 0.74 -11.06
CA TYR A 37 10.97 0.12 -9.75
C TYR A 37 9.69 -0.11 -8.94
N THR A 38 8.56 0.43 -9.42
CA THR A 38 7.27 0.33 -8.72
C THR A 38 6.43 -0.85 -9.21
N ASN A 39 7.06 -1.85 -9.83
CA ASN A 39 6.35 -3.08 -10.20
C ASN A 39 6.13 -3.95 -8.96
N ILE A 40 4.86 -4.17 -8.58
CA ILE A 40 4.53 -5.11 -7.50
C ILE A 40 4.58 -6.52 -8.09
N VAL A 41 5.65 -7.24 -7.80
CA VAL A 41 5.75 -8.68 -8.07
C VAL A 41 5.07 -9.41 -6.92
N ARG A 42 4.02 -10.17 -7.21
CA ARG A 42 3.45 -11.11 -6.25
C ARG A 42 4.30 -12.38 -6.26
N PRO A 43 4.66 -12.94 -5.08
CA PRO A 43 5.29 -14.24 -5.03
C PRO A 43 4.36 -15.24 -5.71
N LYS A 44 4.92 -16.06 -6.61
CA LYS A 44 4.18 -17.16 -7.21
C LYS A 44 4.02 -18.22 -6.13
N ASN A 45 2.79 -18.62 -5.84
CA ASN A 45 2.50 -19.83 -5.04
C ASN A 45 2.80 -21.07 -5.90
N SER A 46 4.01 -21.20 -6.43
CA SER A 46 4.49 -22.47 -6.93
C SER A 46 5.05 -23.24 -5.73
N PRO A 47 4.63 -24.48 -5.47
CA PRO A 47 5.36 -25.38 -4.58
C PRO A 47 6.65 -25.84 -5.27
N ALA A 48 7.49 -24.89 -5.68
CA ALA A 48 8.72 -25.17 -6.41
C ALA A 48 9.90 -25.04 -5.45
N SER A 49 10.33 -26.22 -5.02
CA SER A 49 11.65 -26.59 -4.52
C SER A 49 12.10 -25.94 -3.23
N GLU A 50 11.74 -26.61 -2.14
CA GLU A 50 12.72 -27.09 -1.16
C GLU A 50 13.87 -27.85 -1.88
N GLN A 51 14.66 -27.18 -2.71
CA GLN A 51 16.00 -27.67 -3.05
C GLN A 51 16.97 -26.85 -2.25
N TYR A 52 17.09 -27.32 -1.01
CA TYR A 52 18.19 -27.06 -0.12
C TYR A 52 19.49 -27.46 -0.82
N VAL A 53 20.12 -26.54 -1.55
CA VAL A 53 21.54 -26.64 -1.80
C VAL A 53 22.20 -25.86 -0.69
N GLY A 54 22.65 -26.59 0.34
CA GLY A 54 23.34 -26.04 1.49
C GLY A 54 24.51 -25.16 1.05
N SER A 55 24.28 -23.85 1.07
CA SER A 55 25.35 -22.86 1.01
C SER A 55 26.05 -22.85 2.38
N PRO A 56 27.39 -22.88 2.45
CA PRO A 56 28.15 -22.80 3.70
C PRO A 56 27.90 -21.51 4.51
N ILE A 57 27.14 -20.56 3.96
CA ILE A 57 26.87 -19.24 4.55
C ILE A 57 25.80 -19.31 5.67
N LEU A 58 25.07 -20.42 5.80
CA LEU A 58 23.99 -20.57 6.79
C LEU A 58 24.45 -20.47 8.25
N TYR A 59 25.75 -20.64 8.54
CA TYR A 59 26.27 -20.54 9.91
C TYR A 59 26.55 -19.09 10.37
N ALA A 60 26.46 -18.10 9.48
CA ALA A 60 26.77 -16.70 9.76
C ALA A 60 25.52 -15.79 9.82
N LEU A 61 24.33 -16.37 9.86
CA LEU A 61 23.10 -15.60 10.04
C LEU A 61 22.89 -15.39 11.54
N THR A 62 22.98 -14.13 12.00
CA THR A 62 22.54 -13.73 13.33
C THR A 62 21.06 -14.12 13.45
N PRO A 63 20.69 -15.18 14.21
CA PRO A 63 19.31 -15.60 14.26
C PRO A 63 18.47 -14.49 14.86
N LEU A 64 17.26 -14.31 14.35
CA LEU A 64 16.28 -13.41 14.96
C LEU A 64 16.22 -13.69 16.47
N PRO A 65 16.19 -12.64 17.32
CA PRO A 65 16.18 -12.83 18.76
C PRO A 65 14.99 -13.74 19.12
N ARG A 66 15.28 -14.84 19.80
CA ARG A 66 14.29 -15.86 20.22
C ARG A 66 13.36 -15.35 21.34
N ASN A 67 13.19 -14.04 21.46
CA ASN A 67 12.30 -13.42 22.44
C ASN A 67 10.86 -13.66 22.00
N PHE A 68 10.38 -14.88 22.27
CA PHE A 68 8.96 -15.16 22.37
C PHE A 68 8.45 -14.39 23.59
N ARG A 69 7.93 -13.19 23.35
CA ARG A 69 7.17 -12.47 24.39
C ARG A 69 6.07 -13.41 24.85
N LYS A 70 5.98 -13.67 26.15
CA LYS A 70 4.87 -14.46 26.69
C LYS A 70 3.56 -13.72 26.36
N PRO A 71 2.42 -14.42 26.20
CA PRO A 71 1.13 -13.76 25.97
C PRO A 71 0.81 -12.66 27.00
N GLU A 72 1.33 -12.79 28.23
CA GLU A 72 1.19 -11.85 29.34
C GLU A 72 2.10 -10.62 29.24
N GLU A 73 3.10 -10.62 28.36
CA GLU A 73 4.12 -9.57 28.20
C GLU A 73 3.74 -8.56 27.10
N HIS A 74 2.49 -8.62 26.62
CA HIS A 74 1.94 -7.72 25.61
C HIS A 74 1.68 -6.32 26.21
N GLN A 75 2.56 -5.37 25.93
CA GLN A 75 2.31 -3.93 26.16
C GLN A 75 1.55 -3.30 24.98
N GLY A 76 0.41 -3.86 24.60
CA GLY A 76 -0.47 -3.20 23.62
C GLY A 76 -1.41 -2.23 24.31
N ALA A 77 -1.46 -1.00 23.83
CA ALA A 77 -2.51 -0.07 24.21
C ALA A 77 -3.73 -0.27 23.31
N PHE A 78 -4.89 -0.59 23.90
CA PHE A 78 -6.18 -0.56 23.21
C PHE A 78 -6.86 0.79 23.48
N GLY A 79 -7.17 1.54 22.43
CA GLY A 79 -7.93 2.78 22.51
C GLY A 79 -9.22 2.67 21.69
N LYS A 80 -10.37 3.02 22.30
CA LYS A 80 -11.64 3.14 21.58
C LYS A 80 -11.80 4.60 21.14
N LEU A 81 -11.72 4.85 19.83
CA LEU A 81 -12.04 6.14 19.26
C LEU A 81 -13.55 6.20 18.95
N THR A 82 -14.28 7.08 19.64
CA THR A 82 -15.65 7.43 19.28
C THR A 82 -15.64 8.58 18.30
N TYR A 83 -16.03 8.31 17.05
CA TYR A 83 -16.20 9.33 16.04
C TYR A 83 -17.65 9.85 16.05
N HIS A 84 -17.84 11.13 16.32
CA HIS A 84 -19.14 11.80 16.14
C HIS A 84 -19.17 12.45 14.76
N TYR A 85 -19.95 11.87 13.86
CA TYR A 85 -20.17 12.44 12.54
C TYR A 85 -21.33 13.43 12.57
N SER A 86 -21.04 14.72 12.37
CA SER A 86 -22.07 15.77 12.37
C SER A 86 -22.81 15.92 11.04
N GLY A 87 -22.43 15.18 9.99
CA GLY A 87 -23.11 15.21 8.68
C GLY A 87 -22.91 16.49 7.86
N LYS A 88 -22.56 17.63 8.47
CA LYS A 88 -22.54 18.97 7.84
C LYS A 88 -21.61 19.09 6.63
N GLN A 89 -20.57 18.27 6.55
CA GLN A 89 -19.55 18.30 5.49
C GLN A 89 -19.63 17.07 4.56
N SER A 90 -20.75 16.35 4.56
CA SER A 90 -20.92 15.22 3.63
C SER A 90 -20.88 15.72 2.18
N GLU A 91 -20.29 14.93 1.28
CA GLU A 91 -20.34 15.19 -0.17
C GLU A 91 -21.78 15.30 -0.69
N GLY A 92 -22.73 14.60 -0.06
CA GLY A 92 -24.16 14.66 -0.38
C GLY A 92 -24.86 15.94 0.09
N ASN A 93 -24.30 16.66 1.08
CA ASN A 93 -24.86 17.90 1.58
C ASN A 93 -24.52 19.11 0.69
N ARG A 94 -23.68 18.93 -0.34
CA ARG A 94 -23.27 20.00 -1.26
C ARG A 94 -24.43 20.65 -2.02
N PHE A 95 -25.57 19.96 -2.12
CA PHE A 95 -26.72 20.39 -2.90
C PHE A 95 -28.01 20.51 -2.08
N ILE A 96 -27.95 20.31 -0.75
CA ILE A 96 -29.12 20.45 0.13
C ILE A 96 -29.21 21.91 0.57
N LEU A 97 -30.01 22.70 -0.15
CA LEU A 97 -30.38 24.07 0.24
C LEU A 97 -31.54 23.99 1.25
N ASN A 98 -31.24 23.82 2.53
CA ASN A 98 -32.23 24.11 3.57
C ASN A 98 -32.27 25.62 3.78
N ASN A 99 -33.34 26.25 3.32
CA ASN A 99 -33.56 27.69 3.45
C ASN A 99 -34.43 28.06 4.68
N ASP A 100 -34.72 27.09 5.55
CA ASP A 100 -35.63 27.23 6.70
C ASP A 100 -34.86 27.37 8.03
N LEU A 101 -34.10 28.46 8.17
CA LEU A 101 -33.60 28.93 9.46
C LEU A 101 -34.34 30.19 9.89
#